data_AF-C5DMZ5-F1
#
_entry.id   AF-C5DMZ5-F1
#
_cell.length_a   1.000
_cell.length_b   1.000
_cell.length_c   1.000
_cell.angle_alpha   90.00
_cell.angle_beta   90.00
_cell.angle_gamma   90.00
#
_symmetry.space_group_name_H-M   'P 1'
#
loop_
_entity.id
_entity.type
_entity.pdbx_description
1 polymer ?
#
loop_
_entity_poly.entity_id
_entity_poly.type
_entity_poly.pdbx_seq_one_letter_code
_entity_poly.pdbx_strand_id
1 'polypeptide(L)'
;MPKHVPNAKRYKYPLPIHPLDQLPELKLYNPVSWVYWLYCYTFSTNQLPSKIHAEFTHGKHLTIARPDDMRYLWENGFFGTAQLSRSEPTWRKRTMARLGLSEGSTALEHITEKRRIERLRFKQERSQFEAIKLDMRQRGVAEDHILAEERAFLKSLREKEKVLEEEGEVHLREVDEELFGPNEQLIDIEVLELMPVEGIFLTFALPVLEMNVKTLLANLAGDEPTYADIHELCLKYVAYHHYRSHGWCARSGIKFGCDYLLYRRGPPFQHAEYGVKVLEACKPFDTTLFTGAARVLSGARKPFILCYVELQKPESEVLESWRQGRLDKVFRSYKVGEVSYRRWVPGKNRD
;
A
#
# COMPACT_ATOMS: atom_id res chain seq x y z
N MET A 1 9.59 28.18 0.40
CA MET A 1 8.96 27.01 1.08
C MET A 1 7.70 26.62 0.32
N PRO A 2 7.61 25.45 -0.32
CA PRO A 2 6.32 25.00 -0.86
C PRO A 2 5.38 24.75 0.33
N LYS A 3 4.28 25.51 0.39
CA LYS A 3 3.24 25.39 1.41
C LYS A 3 2.77 23.93 1.46
N HIS A 4 2.69 23.34 2.65
CA HIS A 4 2.14 22.01 2.84
C HIS A 4 0.77 21.92 2.15
N VAL A 5 0.67 21.11 1.10
CA VAL A 5 -0.62 20.81 0.45
C VAL A 5 -1.38 19.86 1.36
N PRO A 6 -2.58 20.22 1.86
CA PRO A 6 -3.36 19.33 2.70
C PRO A 6 -3.66 18.01 1.98
N ASN A 7 -3.60 16.89 2.71
CA ASN A 7 -3.89 15.56 2.14
C ASN A 7 -5.25 15.49 1.45
N ALA A 8 -6.25 16.24 1.94
CA ALA A 8 -7.57 16.30 1.31
C ALA A 8 -7.54 16.90 -0.11
N LYS A 9 -6.60 17.82 -0.39
CA LYS A 9 -6.40 18.40 -1.73
C LYS A 9 -5.49 17.51 -2.58
N ARG A 10 -4.47 16.90 -1.97
CA ARG A 10 -3.51 16.02 -2.65
C ARG A 10 -4.17 14.73 -3.14
N TYR A 11 -4.84 14.00 -2.25
CA TYR A 11 -5.59 12.77 -2.58
C TYR A 11 -7.08 13.12 -2.70
N LYS A 12 -7.39 13.97 -3.68
CA LYS A 12 -8.76 14.41 -3.93
C LYS A 12 -9.61 13.27 -4.50
N TYR A 13 -9.05 12.49 -5.43
CA TYR A 13 -9.78 11.45 -6.14
C TYR A 13 -9.36 10.04 -5.67
N PRO A 14 -10.31 9.13 -5.47
CA PRO A 14 -10.03 7.75 -5.06
C PRO A 14 -9.57 6.85 -6.23
N LEU A 15 -9.77 7.29 -7.47
CA LEU A 15 -9.42 6.60 -8.71
C LEU A 15 -8.81 7.60 -9.70
N PRO A 16 -8.04 7.13 -10.71
CA PRO A 16 -7.42 7.96 -11.73
C PRO A 16 -8.44 8.32 -12.82
N ILE A 17 -9.62 8.72 -12.37
CA ILE A 17 -10.71 9.25 -13.17
C ILE A 17 -11.05 10.58 -12.53
N HIS A 18 -10.94 11.65 -13.31
CA HIS A 18 -11.30 12.97 -12.82
C HIS A 18 -12.74 13.26 -13.23
N PRO A 19 -13.65 13.49 -12.27
CA PRO A 19 -14.94 14.07 -12.59
C PRO A 19 -14.76 15.44 -13.24
N LEU A 20 -15.80 15.91 -13.92
CA LEU A 20 -15.88 17.22 -14.56
C LEU A 20 -15.97 18.34 -13.51
N ASP A 21 -14.90 18.51 -12.73
CA ASP A 21 -14.86 19.42 -11.60
C ASP A 21 -14.65 20.88 -12.01
N GLN A 22 -14.35 21.12 -13.28
CA GLN A 22 -14.12 22.46 -13.85
C GLN A 22 -15.32 22.98 -14.65
N LEU A 23 -16.50 22.42 -14.43
CA LEU A 23 -17.71 22.97 -15.03
C LEU A 23 -17.99 24.37 -14.48
N PRO A 24 -18.39 25.33 -15.33
CA PRO A 24 -18.71 26.68 -14.88
C PRO A 24 -19.88 26.64 -13.89
N GLU A 25 -20.02 27.67 -13.06
CA GLU A 25 -21.18 27.77 -12.16
C GLU A 25 -22.47 27.97 -12.98
N LEU A 26 -23.47 27.11 -12.74
CA LEU A 26 -24.74 27.18 -13.45
C LEU A 26 -25.63 28.28 -12.82
N LYS A 27 -25.74 29.43 -13.49
CA LYS A 27 -26.62 30.52 -13.05
C LYS A 27 -28.03 30.32 -13.59
N LEU A 28 -28.97 29.93 -12.71
CA LEU A 28 -30.35 29.57 -13.07
C LEU A 28 -31.15 30.68 -13.78
N TYR A 29 -30.84 31.95 -13.53
CA TYR A 29 -31.56 33.08 -14.16
C TYR A 29 -30.98 33.49 -15.53
N ASN A 30 -29.85 32.91 -15.96
CA ASN A 30 -29.18 33.30 -17.20
C ASN A 30 -29.15 32.14 -18.21
N PRO A 31 -29.97 32.18 -19.28
CA PRO A 31 -30.02 31.11 -20.27
C PRO A 31 -28.68 30.95 -21.02
N VAL A 32 -27.87 31.99 -21.17
CA VAL A 32 -26.51 31.89 -21.76
C VAL A 32 -25.59 31.07 -20.88
N SER A 33 -25.74 31.17 -19.56
CA SER A 33 -24.99 30.34 -18.61
C SER A 33 -25.33 28.86 -18.78
N TRP A 34 -26.57 28.53 -19.16
CA TRP A 34 -26.99 27.14 -19.38
C TRP A 34 -26.37 26.58 -20.65
N VAL A 35 -26.38 27.36 -21.73
CA VAL A 35 -25.76 26.97 -23.01
C VAL A 35 -24.25 26.78 -22.82
N TYR A 36 -23.58 27.70 -22.12
CA TYR A 36 -22.15 27.59 -21.84
C TYR A 36 -21.83 26.39 -20.94
N TRP A 37 -22.63 26.14 -19.90
CA TRP A 37 -22.48 24.97 -19.05
C TRP A 37 -22.67 23.68 -19.84
N LEU A 38 -23.72 23.60 -20.66
CA LEU A 38 -24.02 22.43 -21.49
C LEU A 38 -22.90 22.19 -22.49
N TYR A 39 -22.37 23.24 -23.13
CA TYR A 39 -21.20 23.17 -23.99
C TYR A 39 -20.00 22.58 -23.23
N CYS A 40 -19.64 23.14 -22.08
CA CYS A 40 -18.56 22.59 -21.26
C CYS A 40 -18.81 21.13 -20.87
N TYR A 41 -20.03 20.76 -20.48
CA TYR A 41 -20.39 19.40 -20.12
C TYR A 41 -20.26 18.42 -21.29
N THR A 42 -20.74 18.79 -22.48
CA THR A 42 -20.73 17.92 -23.67
C THR A 42 -19.33 17.75 -24.27
N PHE A 43 -18.49 18.78 -24.16
CA PHE A 43 -17.14 18.77 -24.75
C PHE A 43 -16.03 18.43 -23.75
N SER A 44 -16.32 18.41 -22.45
CA SER A 44 -15.35 17.94 -21.46
C SER A 44 -15.28 16.42 -21.44
N THR A 45 -14.07 15.90 -21.29
CA THR A 45 -13.81 14.46 -21.24
C THR A 45 -13.20 14.10 -19.90
N ASN A 46 -13.62 12.97 -19.34
CA ASN A 46 -12.99 12.38 -18.14
C ASN A 46 -11.74 11.56 -18.48
N GLN A 47 -11.34 11.51 -19.75
CA GLN A 47 -10.16 10.77 -20.18
C GLN A 47 -8.89 11.54 -19.81
N LEU A 48 -7.86 10.80 -19.45
CA LEU A 48 -6.55 11.35 -19.19
C LEU A 48 -5.94 11.91 -20.49
N PRO A 49 -5.26 13.07 -20.44
CA PRO A 49 -4.64 13.67 -21.61
C PRO A 49 -3.53 12.80 -22.21
N SER A 50 -2.83 12.03 -21.36
CA SER A 50 -1.83 11.05 -21.76
C SER A 50 -2.03 9.76 -20.99
N LYS A 51 -1.91 8.62 -21.69
CA LYS A 51 -1.84 7.32 -21.02
C LYS A 51 -0.51 7.16 -20.31
N ILE A 52 -0.52 6.36 -19.25
CA ILE A 52 0.63 6.13 -18.40
C ILE A 52 1.47 5.00 -18.97
N HIS A 53 2.76 5.27 -19.16
CA HIS A 53 3.68 4.28 -19.68
C HIS A 53 3.98 3.22 -18.63
N ALA A 54 3.72 1.96 -18.95
CA ALA A 54 4.01 0.82 -18.08
C ALA A 54 4.81 -0.22 -18.86
N GLU A 55 5.81 -0.80 -18.21
CA GLU A 55 6.74 -1.76 -18.79
C GLU A 55 6.80 -3.03 -17.95
N PHE A 56 7.25 -4.13 -18.55
CA PHE A 56 7.56 -5.35 -17.81
C PHE A 56 9.07 -5.43 -17.57
N THR A 57 9.49 -5.16 -16.34
CA THR A 57 10.90 -5.36 -15.95
C THR A 57 11.13 -6.85 -15.66
N HIS A 58 12.20 -7.41 -16.23
CA HIS A 58 12.57 -8.83 -16.12
C HIS A 58 11.44 -9.80 -16.53
N GLY A 59 10.51 -9.36 -17.37
CA GLY A 59 9.41 -10.18 -17.91
C GLY A 59 8.32 -10.59 -16.92
N LYS A 60 8.39 -10.16 -15.65
CA LYS A 60 7.41 -10.58 -14.61
C LYS A 60 6.81 -9.43 -13.81
N HIS A 61 7.53 -8.33 -13.64
CA HIS A 61 7.12 -7.24 -12.79
C HIS A 61 6.58 -6.09 -13.64
N LEU A 62 5.32 -5.70 -13.40
CA LEU A 62 4.73 -4.55 -14.06
C LEU A 62 5.16 -3.27 -13.34
N THR A 63 5.87 -2.41 -14.04
CA THR A 63 6.58 -1.28 -13.46
C THR A 63 6.32 0.02 -14.21
N ILE A 64 6.39 1.13 -13.49
CA ILE A 64 6.28 2.48 -14.02
C ILE A 64 7.50 3.26 -13.54
N ALA A 65 8.31 3.74 -14.48
CA ALA A 65 9.56 4.45 -14.18
C ALA A 65 9.41 5.97 -14.18
N ARG A 66 8.42 6.53 -14.88
CA ARG A 66 8.26 7.99 -14.99
C ARG A 66 7.79 8.60 -13.67
N PRO A 67 8.54 9.57 -13.07
CA PRO A 67 8.22 10.09 -11.73
C PRO A 67 6.84 10.74 -11.59
N ASP A 68 6.36 11.41 -12.63
CA ASP A 68 5.06 12.08 -12.58
C ASP A 68 3.91 11.07 -12.69
N ASP A 69 4.05 10.04 -13.52
CA ASP A 69 3.09 8.93 -13.62
C ASP A 69 3.01 8.12 -12.31
N MET A 70 4.16 7.86 -11.68
CA MET A 70 4.23 7.21 -10.37
C MET A 70 3.45 7.99 -9.31
N ARG A 71 3.71 9.30 -9.22
CA ARG A 71 3.00 10.17 -8.27
C ARG A 71 1.52 10.25 -8.59
N TYR A 72 1.16 10.37 -9.86
CA TYR A 72 -0.22 10.46 -10.31
C TYR A 72 -1.03 9.22 -9.89
N LEU A 73 -0.53 8.02 -10.15
CA LEU A 73 -1.21 6.77 -9.76
C LEU A 73 -1.29 6.59 -8.25
N TRP A 74 -0.25 7.00 -7.52
CA TRP A 74 -0.28 6.98 -6.06
C TRP A 74 -1.33 7.96 -5.51
N GLU A 75 -1.35 9.19 -6.01
CA GLU A 75 -2.23 10.25 -5.53
C GLU A 75 -3.70 10.02 -5.89
N ASN A 76 -3.96 9.33 -7.01
CA ASN A 76 -5.29 9.04 -7.55
C ASN A 76 -5.68 7.58 -7.42
N GLY A 77 -5.50 7.00 -6.22
CA GLY A 77 -6.03 5.69 -5.88
C GLY A 77 -5.06 4.71 -5.26
N PHE A 78 -3.87 5.20 -4.86
CA PHE A 78 -2.86 4.45 -4.11
C PHE A 78 -2.46 3.15 -4.81
N PHE A 79 -2.26 3.20 -6.12
CA PHE A 79 -1.77 2.04 -6.89
C PHE A 79 -0.26 1.88 -6.74
N GLY A 80 0.20 0.63 -6.81
CA GLY A 80 1.63 0.30 -6.81
C GLY A 80 2.28 0.35 -5.44
N THR A 81 3.60 0.20 -5.37
CA THR A 81 4.40 0.01 -4.13
C THR A 81 4.26 -1.38 -3.49
N ALA A 82 4.16 -2.38 -4.36
CA ALA A 82 4.46 -3.81 -4.13
C ALA A 82 3.93 -4.36 -2.79
N GLN A 83 4.80 -4.44 -1.78
CA GLN A 83 4.55 -5.13 -0.51
C GLN A 83 4.32 -4.17 0.67
N LEU A 84 4.60 -2.88 0.49
CA LEU A 84 4.56 -1.90 1.56
C LEU A 84 3.22 -1.16 1.54
N SER A 85 2.42 -1.42 2.57
CA SER A 85 1.06 -0.89 2.65
C SER A 85 0.94 0.65 2.73
N ARG A 86 2.04 1.40 2.96
CA ARG A 86 2.02 2.86 3.17
C ARG A 86 3.18 3.64 2.51
N SER A 87 4.06 2.98 1.77
CA SER A 87 5.21 3.66 1.18
C SER A 87 4.77 4.52 0.01
N GLU A 88 5.26 5.74 -0.06
CA GLU A 88 5.09 6.62 -1.21
C GLU A 88 6.35 6.58 -2.09
N PRO A 89 6.24 6.81 -3.41
CA PRO A 89 7.40 6.96 -4.30
C PRO A 89 8.16 8.25 -3.92
N THR A 90 9.12 8.11 -3.01
CA THR A 90 9.85 9.20 -2.36
C THR A 90 11.33 8.89 -2.20
N TRP A 91 11.83 7.79 -2.76
CA TRP A 91 13.24 7.38 -2.71
C TRP A 91 14.16 8.53 -3.12
N ARG A 92 13.92 9.20 -4.24
CA ARG A 92 14.81 10.29 -4.68
C ARG A 92 14.94 11.41 -3.65
N LYS A 93 13.80 11.86 -3.09
CA LYS A 93 13.77 12.88 -2.04
C LYS A 93 14.47 12.40 -0.77
N ARG A 94 14.27 11.13 -0.39
CA ARG A 94 14.92 10.48 0.77
C ARG A 94 16.42 10.42 0.60
N THR A 95 16.88 9.97 -0.56
CA THR A 95 18.29 9.82 -0.88
C THR A 95 18.98 11.17 -0.92
N MET A 96 18.37 12.19 -1.54
CA MET A 96 18.90 13.57 -1.49
C MET A 96 19.01 14.10 -0.06
N ALA A 97 17.98 13.92 0.77
CA ALA A 97 18.01 14.36 2.16
C ALA A 97 19.05 13.59 2.99
N ARG A 98 19.19 12.28 2.76
CA ARG A 98 20.19 11.43 3.44
C ARG A 98 21.62 11.82 3.05
N LEU A 99 21.86 12.15 1.78
CA LEU A 99 23.17 12.54 1.26
C LEU A 99 23.50 14.03 1.54
N GLY A 100 22.64 14.75 2.29
CA GLY A 100 22.85 16.17 2.59
C GLY A 100 22.71 17.11 1.38
N LEU A 101 22.22 16.61 0.24
CA LEU A 101 22.06 17.37 -1.01
C LEU A 101 20.79 18.23 -1.04
N SER A 102 19.93 18.14 -0.02
CA SER A 102 18.67 18.88 0.06
C SER A 102 18.50 19.55 1.43
N GLU A 103 18.32 20.87 1.40
CA GLU A 103 17.92 21.64 2.58
C GLU A 103 16.42 21.42 2.87
N GLY A 104 16.09 20.73 3.96
CA GLY A 104 14.87 21.03 4.70
C GLY A 104 13.70 20.03 4.72
N SER A 105 13.86 18.73 4.44
CA SER A 105 12.83 17.77 4.86
C SER A 105 13.34 16.36 5.15
N THR A 106 13.27 15.94 6.42
CA THR A 106 13.47 14.53 6.79
C THR A 106 12.22 13.72 6.40
N ALA A 107 12.40 12.66 5.62
CA ALA A 107 11.28 11.81 5.22
C ALA A 107 10.68 11.02 6.39
N LEU A 108 9.35 10.82 6.36
CA LEU A 108 8.59 10.15 7.42
C LEU A 108 9.06 8.72 7.74
N GLU A 109 9.52 7.97 6.72
CA GLU A 109 10.05 6.63 6.93
C GLU A 109 11.39 6.64 7.67
N HIS A 110 12.25 7.62 7.38
CA HIS A 110 13.52 7.80 8.08
C HIS A 110 13.29 8.17 9.56
N ILE A 111 12.31 9.03 9.83
CA ILE A 111 11.86 9.32 11.20
C ILE A 111 11.33 8.04 11.87
N THR A 112 10.60 7.20 11.13
CA THR A 112 10.04 5.95 11.67
C THR A 112 11.13 4.93 11.97
N GLU A 113 12.15 4.80 11.12
CA GLU A 113 13.27 3.90 11.31
C GLU A 113 14.17 4.37 12.46
N LYS A 114 14.50 5.67 12.54
CA LYS A 114 15.18 6.26 13.71
C LYS A 114 14.46 5.94 15.01
N ARG A 115 13.14 6.22 15.06
CA ARG A 115 12.28 5.85 16.20
C ARG A 115 12.28 4.35 16.48
N ARG A 116 12.44 3.48 15.48
CA ARG A 116 12.47 2.03 15.66
C ARG A 116 13.78 1.58 16.28
N ILE A 117 14.91 2.12 15.81
CA ILE A 117 16.25 1.87 16.34
C ILE A 117 16.34 2.38 17.78
N GLU A 118 15.87 3.60 18.04
CA GLU A 118 15.78 4.18 19.39
C GLU A 118 14.96 3.28 20.31
N ARG A 119 13.77 2.84 19.89
CA ARG A 119 12.95 1.90 20.66
C ARG A 119 13.64 0.57 20.93
N LEU A 120 14.45 0.07 19.99
CA LEU A 120 15.18 -1.18 20.18
C LEU A 120 16.32 -1.02 21.18
N ARG A 121 17.12 0.04 21.05
CA ARG A 121 18.17 0.39 22.03
C ARG A 121 17.58 0.59 23.42
N PHE A 122 16.49 1.36 23.50
CA PHE A 122 15.79 1.61 24.76
C PHE A 122 15.24 0.32 25.41
N LYS A 123 14.75 -0.63 24.60
CA LYS A 123 14.34 -1.95 25.09
C LYS A 123 15.52 -2.75 25.62
N GLN A 124 16.66 -2.72 24.93
CA GLN A 124 17.87 -3.42 25.35
C GLN A 124 18.40 -2.84 26.67
N GLU A 125 18.58 -1.53 26.76
CA GLU A 125 19.07 -0.86 27.97
C GLU A 125 18.11 -1.09 29.16
N ARG A 126 16.79 -1.02 28.94
CA ARG A 126 15.81 -1.38 29.99
C ARG A 126 15.92 -2.82 30.44
N SER A 127 16.08 -3.77 29.52
CA SER A 127 16.23 -5.18 29.89
C SER A 127 17.49 -5.45 30.73
N GLN A 128 18.59 -4.76 30.43
CA GLN A 128 19.82 -4.83 31.23
C GLN A 128 19.59 -4.24 32.63
N PHE A 129 18.91 -3.10 32.72
CA PHE A 129 18.61 -2.47 34.01
C PHE A 129 17.62 -3.31 34.85
N GLU A 130 16.61 -3.94 34.23
CA GLU A 130 15.70 -4.85 34.93
C GLU A 130 16.44 -6.06 35.54
N ALA A 131 17.44 -6.60 34.82
CA ALA A 131 18.29 -7.68 35.34
C ALA A 131 19.13 -7.22 36.55
N ILE A 132 19.72 -6.01 36.48
CA ILE A 132 20.47 -5.40 37.58
C ILE A 132 19.55 -5.16 38.79
N LYS A 133 18.35 -4.61 38.56
CA LYS A 133 17.35 -4.37 39.59
C LYS A 133 16.92 -5.67 40.29
N LEU A 134 16.78 -6.76 39.55
CA LEU A 134 16.45 -8.07 40.10
C LEU A 134 17.58 -8.63 40.96
N ASP A 135 18.84 -8.50 40.53
CA ASP A 135 20.02 -8.88 41.31
C ASP A 135 20.15 -8.05 42.61
N MET A 136 19.91 -6.73 42.56
CA MET A 136 19.89 -5.88 43.76
C MET A 136 18.81 -6.31 44.76
N ARG A 137 17.63 -6.71 44.28
CA ARG A 137 16.56 -7.26 45.14
C ARG A 137 16.97 -8.59 45.77
N GLN A 138 17.62 -9.48 45.01
CA GLN A 138 18.13 -10.74 45.54
C GLN A 138 19.20 -10.53 46.63
N ARG A 139 20.00 -9.48 46.51
CA ARG A 139 21.01 -9.07 47.50
C ARG A 139 20.42 -8.33 48.72
N GLY A 140 19.11 -8.08 48.76
CA GLY A 140 18.44 -7.44 49.89
C GLY A 140 18.66 -5.92 49.99
N VAL A 141 18.98 -5.24 48.87
CA VAL A 141 19.12 -3.78 48.84
C VAL A 141 17.76 -3.12 49.13
N ALA A 142 17.76 -2.05 49.93
CA ALA A 142 16.56 -1.29 50.26
C ALA A 142 15.86 -0.71 49.01
N GLU A 143 14.52 -0.74 48.99
CA GLU A 143 13.74 -0.32 47.81
C GLU A 143 13.98 1.15 47.41
N ASP A 144 14.20 2.04 48.38
CA ASP A 144 14.45 3.46 48.13
C ASP A 144 15.72 3.69 47.30
N HIS A 145 16.76 2.89 47.54
CA HIS A 145 17.99 2.93 46.76
C HIS A 145 17.77 2.47 45.32
N ILE A 146 17.00 1.39 45.14
CA ILE A 146 16.65 0.86 43.83
C ILE A 146 15.85 1.89 43.01
N LEU A 147 14.90 2.58 43.66
CA LEU A 147 14.11 3.64 43.02
C LEU A 147 14.95 4.86 42.65
N ALA A 148 15.94 5.21 43.46
CA ALA A 148 16.87 6.31 43.16
C ALA A 148 17.73 6.00 41.93
N GLU A 149 18.28 4.78 41.84
CA GLU A 149 19.05 4.33 40.68
C GLU A 149 18.21 4.24 39.40
N GLU A 150 16.95 3.78 39.51
CA GLU A 150 16.02 3.75 38.38
C GLU A 150 15.76 5.16 37.82
N ARG A 151 15.58 6.15 38.69
CA ARG A 151 15.44 7.56 38.27
C ARG A 151 16.70 8.09 37.59
N ALA A 152 17.88 7.77 38.13
CA ALA A 152 19.15 8.19 37.56
C ALA A 152 19.38 7.57 36.17
N PHE A 153 19.07 6.29 36.02
CA PHE A 153 19.13 5.57 34.75
C PHE A 153 18.18 6.16 33.70
N LEU A 154 16.92 6.41 34.06
CA LEU A 154 15.96 7.04 33.14
C LEU A 154 16.40 8.45 32.70
N LYS A 155 17.10 9.18 33.59
CA LYS A 155 17.66 10.49 33.27
C LYS A 155 18.82 10.38 32.27
N SER A 156 19.75 9.44 32.46
CA SER A 156 20.87 9.25 31.55
C SER A 156 20.42 8.82 30.15
N LEU A 157 19.35 8.03 30.04
CA LEU A 157 18.74 7.67 28.76
C LEU A 157 18.21 8.88 27.99
N ARG A 158 17.53 9.81 28.68
CA ARG A 158 17.05 11.06 28.08
C ARG A 158 18.18 11.98 27.62
N GLU A 159 19.27 12.01 28.35
CA GLU A 159 20.44 12.82 27.99
C GLU A 159 21.15 12.25 26.75
N LYS A 160 21.32 10.92 26.68
CA LYS A 160 21.84 10.24 25.48
C LYS A 160 20.96 10.47 24.24
N GLU A 161 19.64 10.50 24.41
CA GLU A 161 18.69 10.78 23.32
C GLU A 161 18.93 12.15 22.70
N LYS A 162 19.14 13.19 23.52
CA LYS A 162 19.43 14.56 23.03
C LYS A 162 20.73 14.64 22.24
N VAL A 163 21.79 13.97 22.70
CA VAL A 163 23.10 14.00 22.03
C VAL A 163 23.03 13.35 20.64
N LEU A 164 22.29 12.23 20.52
CA LEU A 164 22.07 11.54 19.24
C LEU A 164 21.26 12.36 18.23
N GLU A 165 20.43 13.31 18.67
CA GLU A 165 19.72 14.23 17.78
C GLU A 165 20.64 15.31 17.19
N GLU A 166 21.72 15.67 17.90
CA GLU A 166 22.65 16.74 17.54
C GLU A 166 23.80 16.26 16.63
N GLU A 167 24.28 15.02 16.79
CA GLU A 167 25.44 14.45 16.07
C GLU A 167 25.10 13.81 14.70
N GLY A 168 24.09 14.32 13.98
CA GLY A 168 23.64 13.76 12.71
C GLY A 168 24.64 13.92 11.54
N GLU A 169 25.84 13.34 11.61
CA GLU A 169 26.79 13.32 10.51
C GLU A 169 26.28 12.48 9.33
N VAL A 170 26.43 13.02 8.12
CA VAL A 170 26.08 12.33 6.88
C VAL A 170 27.16 11.30 6.57
N HIS A 171 26.89 10.03 6.89
CA HIS A 171 27.76 8.94 6.51
C HIS A 171 27.45 8.47 5.08
N LEU A 172 28.37 8.74 4.15
CA LEU A 172 28.34 8.21 2.79
C LEU A 172 28.81 6.76 2.80
N ARG A 173 28.03 5.86 2.19
CA ARG A 173 28.41 4.46 2.02
C ARG A 173 29.10 4.31 0.65
N GLU A 174 30.01 3.37 0.51
CA GLU A 174 30.69 3.08 -0.78
C GLU A 174 29.68 2.84 -1.92
N VAL A 175 28.57 2.12 -1.63
CA VAL A 175 27.48 1.88 -2.58
C VAL A 175 26.71 3.15 -3.01
N ASP A 176 26.85 4.26 -2.30
CA ASP A 176 26.17 5.51 -2.64
C ASP A 176 26.87 6.24 -3.79
N GLU A 177 28.13 5.91 -4.11
CA GLU A 177 28.87 6.44 -5.26
C GLU A 177 28.22 6.01 -6.59
N GLU A 178 27.68 4.79 -6.65
CA GLU A 178 26.99 4.25 -7.84
C GLU A 178 25.69 4.98 -8.19
N LEU A 179 25.17 5.81 -7.27
CA LEU A 179 23.93 6.55 -7.47
C LEU A 179 24.11 7.83 -8.29
N PHE A 180 25.36 8.25 -8.52
CA PHE A 180 25.67 9.46 -9.27
C PHE A 180 26.00 9.12 -10.73
N GLY A 181 25.31 9.79 -11.64
CA GLY A 181 25.60 9.69 -13.07
C GLY A 181 26.86 10.46 -13.48
N PRO A 182 27.20 10.44 -14.78
CA PRO A 182 28.41 11.10 -15.32
C PRO A 182 28.54 12.60 -15.00
N ASN A 183 27.42 13.26 -14.69
CA ASN A 183 27.34 14.69 -14.38
C ASN A 183 27.20 14.98 -12.87
N GLU A 184 27.56 14.02 -12.00
CA GLU A 184 27.37 14.11 -10.53
C GLU A 184 25.90 14.34 -10.12
N GLN A 185 24.96 14.00 -11.01
CA GLN A 185 23.54 14.08 -10.72
C GLN A 185 23.04 12.74 -10.20
N LEU A 186 22.24 12.79 -9.14
CA LEU A 186 21.60 11.60 -8.59
C LEU A 186 20.65 10.97 -9.62
N ILE A 187 20.91 9.70 -9.96
CA ILE A 187 20.07 8.90 -10.84
C ILE A 187 18.80 8.50 -10.08
N ASP A 188 17.65 8.69 -10.72
CA ASP A 188 16.38 8.22 -10.16
C ASP A 188 16.18 6.74 -10.49
N ILE A 189 16.47 5.88 -9.51
CA ILE A 189 16.29 4.42 -9.64
C ILE A 189 14.92 3.96 -9.14
N GLU A 190 14.09 4.89 -8.65
CA GLU A 190 12.79 4.54 -8.09
C GLU A 190 11.83 4.12 -9.19
N VAL A 191 11.20 2.97 -8.99
CA VAL A 191 10.22 2.42 -9.91
C VAL A 191 9.00 1.99 -9.12
N LEU A 192 7.81 2.36 -9.63
CA LEU A 192 6.55 1.96 -9.03
C LEU A 192 6.12 0.62 -9.59
N GLU A 193 6.24 -0.43 -8.77
CA GLU A 193 5.76 -1.76 -9.12
C GLU A 193 4.27 -1.92 -8.77
N LEU A 194 3.48 -2.34 -9.77
CA LEU A 194 2.06 -2.66 -9.67
C LEU A 194 1.85 -4.15 -9.38
N MET A 195 0.85 -4.47 -8.56
CA MET A 195 0.38 -5.85 -8.45
C MET A 195 -0.24 -6.32 -9.78
N PRO A 196 -0.17 -7.62 -10.14
CA PRO A 196 -0.83 -8.14 -11.35
C PRO A 196 -2.31 -7.75 -11.46
N VAL A 197 -3.04 -7.79 -10.33
CA VAL A 197 -4.45 -7.39 -10.28
C VAL A 197 -4.66 -5.88 -10.49
N GLU A 198 -3.71 -5.04 -10.05
CA GLU A 198 -3.74 -3.60 -10.32
C GLU A 198 -3.49 -3.32 -11.80
N GLY A 199 -2.56 -4.04 -12.42
CA GLY A 199 -2.30 -3.97 -13.86
C GLY A 199 -3.53 -4.30 -14.70
N ILE A 200 -4.22 -5.39 -14.38
CA ILE A 200 -5.50 -5.74 -15.04
C ILE A 200 -6.53 -4.65 -14.76
N PHE A 201 -6.62 -4.13 -13.54
CA PHE A 201 -7.61 -3.11 -13.20
C PHE A 201 -7.38 -1.79 -13.97
N LEU A 202 -6.13 -1.35 -14.11
CA LEU A 202 -5.73 -0.12 -14.80
C LEU A 202 -5.59 -0.27 -16.33
N THR A 203 -5.85 -1.45 -16.87
CA THR A 203 -5.94 -1.68 -18.33
C THR A 203 -7.37 -1.99 -18.76
N PHE A 204 -8.04 -2.89 -18.04
CA PHE A 204 -9.37 -3.39 -18.38
C PHE A 204 -10.49 -2.55 -17.76
N ALA A 205 -10.48 -2.33 -16.44
CA ALA A 205 -11.57 -1.62 -15.78
C ALA A 205 -11.45 -0.10 -15.95
N LEU A 206 -10.23 0.43 -15.78
CA LEU A 206 -9.88 1.84 -15.93
C LEU A 206 -8.73 1.96 -16.93
N PRO A 207 -8.98 2.19 -18.23
CA PRO A 207 -7.96 2.10 -19.29
C PRO A 207 -6.98 3.28 -19.29
N VAL A 208 -6.20 3.39 -18.22
CA VAL A 208 -5.25 4.48 -17.94
C VAL A 208 -3.84 4.12 -18.41
N LEU A 209 -3.48 2.84 -18.40
CA LEU A 209 -2.17 2.38 -18.86
C LEU A 209 -2.08 2.33 -20.39
N GLU A 210 -0.91 2.68 -20.91
CA GLU A 210 -0.52 2.54 -22.31
C GLU A 210 -0.07 1.10 -22.58
N MET A 211 -0.97 0.13 -22.42
CA MET A 211 -0.66 -1.28 -22.62
C MET A 211 -1.84 -2.03 -23.21
N ASN A 212 -1.57 -2.93 -24.16
CA ASN A 212 -2.58 -3.80 -24.72
C ASN A 212 -2.91 -4.92 -23.73
N VAL A 213 -4.20 -5.18 -23.52
CA VAL A 213 -4.68 -6.27 -22.67
C VAL A 213 -4.07 -7.61 -23.08
N LYS A 214 -3.93 -7.91 -24.38
CA LYS A 214 -3.32 -9.17 -24.83
C LYS A 214 -1.87 -9.31 -24.37
N THR A 215 -1.06 -8.27 -24.54
CA THR A 215 0.35 -8.24 -24.10
C THR A 215 0.46 -8.36 -22.58
N LEU A 216 -0.43 -7.69 -21.84
CA LEU A 216 -0.50 -7.84 -20.38
C LEU A 216 -0.78 -9.28 -19.98
N LEU A 217 -1.81 -9.91 -20.55
CA LEU A 217 -2.19 -11.28 -20.20
C LEU A 217 -1.11 -12.29 -20.58
N ALA A 218 -0.46 -12.12 -21.73
CA ALA A 218 0.66 -12.95 -22.16
C ALA A 218 1.85 -12.88 -21.19
N ASN A 219 2.20 -11.69 -20.71
CA ASN A 219 3.28 -11.54 -19.74
C ASN A 219 2.91 -12.04 -18.33
N LEU A 220 1.63 -11.98 -17.94
CA LEU A 220 1.17 -12.44 -16.62
C LEU A 220 0.98 -13.95 -16.52
N ALA A 221 0.46 -14.59 -17.57
CA ALA A 221 0.06 -16.00 -17.57
C ALA A 221 0.80 -16.87 -18.60
N GLY A 222 1.61 -16.28 -19.48
CA GLY A 222 2.21 -16.93 -20.63
C GLY A 222 1.35 -16.83 -21.89
N ASP A 223 1.92 -17.19 -23.05
CA ASP A 223 1.23 -17.14 -24.35
C ASP A 223 0.12 -18.21 -24.46
N GLU A 224 0.36 -19.39 -23.90
CA GLU A 224 -0.59 -20.51 -23.88
C GLU A 224 -0.85 -21.00 -22.44
N PRO A 225 -1.60 -20.23 -21.64
CA PRO A 225 -1.85 -20.61 -20.25
C PRO A 225 -2.81 -21.80 -20.16
N THR A 226 -2.63 -22.58 -19.08
CA THR A 226 -3.64 -23.53 -18.60
C THR A 226 -4.63 -22.83 -17.65
N TYR A 227 -5.76 -23.49 -17.33
CA TYR A 227 -6.69 -22.93 -16.35
C TYR A 227 -6.02 -22.73 -14.98
N ALA A 228 -5.16 -23.66 -14.55
CA ALA A 228 -4.45 -23.57 -13.29
C ALA A 228 -3.56 -22.31 -13.19
N ASP A 229 -2.93 -21.91 -14.30
CA ASP A 229 -2.06 -20.73 -14.37
C ASP A 229 -2.84 -19.42 -14.18
N ILE A 230 -4.04 -19.34 -14.76
CA ILE A 230 -4.89 -18.14 -14.69
C ILE A 230 -5.78 -18.12 -13.44
N HIS A 231 -6.06 -19.28 -12.86
CA HIS A 231 -7.08 -19.43 -11.83
C HIS A 231 -6.80 -18.56 -10.61
N GLU A 232 -5.58 -18.64 -10.05
CA GLU A 232 -5.22 -17.84 -8.86
C GLU A 232 -5.31 -16.33 -9.14
N LEU A 233 -4.91 -15.91 -10.34
CA LEU A 233 -4.98 -14.53 -10.79
C LEU A 233 -6.43 -14.05 -10.92
N CYS A 234 -7.31 -14.89 -11.49
CA CYS A 234 -8.75 -14.61 -11.60
C CYS A 234 -9.41 -14.45 -10.22
N LEU A 235 -9.16 -15.37 -9.29
CA LEU A 235 -9.72 -15.30 -7.92
C LEU A 235 -9.30 -13.99 -7.23
N LYS A 236 -8.01 -13.68 -7.28
CA LYS A 236 -7.44 -12.45 -6.72
C LYS A 236 -8.03 -11.21 -7.38
N TYR A 237 -8.09 -11.18 -8.72
CA TYR A 237 -8.62 -10.04 -9.46
C TYR A 237 -10.09 -9.79 -9.17
N VAL A 238 -10.93 -10.82 -9.17
CA VAL A 238 -12.37 -10.68 -8.91
C VAL A 238 -12.62 -10.10 -7.52
N ALA A 239 -11.91 -10.61 -6.50
CA ALA A 239 -11.97 -10.04 -5.15
C ALA A 239 -11.45 -8.59 -5.12
N TYR A 240 -10.31 -8.31 -5.77
CA TYR A 240 -9.76 -6.96 -5.86
C TYR A 240 -10.74 -5.98 -6.50
N HIS A 241 -11.31 -6.33 -7.66
CA HIS A 241 -12.30 -5.52 -8.37
C HIS A 241 -13.55 -5.30 -7.53
N HIS A 242 -14.05 -6.33 -6.84
CA HIS A 242 -15.18 -6.22 -5.91
C HIS A 242 -14.92 -5.15 -4.86
N TYR A 243 -13.78 -5.17 -4.16
CA TYR A 243 -13.50 -4.16 -3.14
C TYR A 243 -13.30 -2.76 -3.74
N ARG A 244 -12.60 -2.64 -4.87
CA ARG A 244 -12.41 -1.34 -5.55
C ARG A 244 -13.74 -0.75 -6.01
N SER A 245 -14.67 -1.56 -6.53
CA SER A 245 -15.98 -1.08 -6.98
C SER A 245 -16.89 -0.64 -5.83
N HIS A 246 -16.70 -1.20 -4.63
CA HIS A 246 -17.37 -0.75 -3.40
C HIS A 246 -16.69 0.46 -2.74
N GLY A 247 -15.69 1.06 -3.39
CA GLY A 247 -15.01 2.28 -2.93
C GLY A 247 -13.90 2.05 -1.92
N TRP A 248 -13.50 0.80 -1.66
CA TRP A 248 -12.34 0.51 -0.80
C TRP A 248 -11.04 0.72 -1.56
N CYS A 249 -10.05 1.30 -0.88
CA CYS A 249 -8.66 1.25 -1.30
C CYS A 249 -8.05 -0.09 -0.84
N ALA A 250 -8.01 -1.06 -1.76
CA ALA A 250 -7.39 -2.36 -1.54
C ALA A 250 -5.87 -2.29 -1.80
N ARG A 251 -5.08 -2.82 -0.87
CA ARG A 251 -3.60 -2.86 -0.91
C ARG A 251 -3.11 -4.28 -0.58
N SER A 252 -1.86 -4.62 -0.92
CA SER A 252 -1.27 -5.91 -0.54
C SER A 252 -1.33 -6.16 0.98
N GLY A 253 -1.82 -7.34 1.35
CA GLY A 253 -1.96 -7.79 2.74
C GLY A 253 -0.82 -8.67 3.25
N ILE A 254 0.25 -8.84 2.47
CA ILE A 254 1.33 -9.80 2.75
C ILE A 254 1.93 -9.66 4.16
N LYS A 255 2.04 -8.44 4.67
CA LYS A 255 2.54 -8.13 6.03
C LYS A 255 1.74 -8.76 7.16
N PHE A 256 0.47 -9.10 6.91
CA PHE A 256 -0.44 -9.66 7.92
C PHE A 256 -0.87 -11.10 7.57
N GLY A 257 -0.25 -11.73 6.57
CA GLY A 257 -0.62 -13.07 6.12
C GLY A 257 -1.99 -13.14 5.42
N CYS A 258 -2.46 -12.02 4.88
CA CYS A 258 -3.72 -11.92 4.14
C CYS A 258 -3.46 -11.42 2.71
N ASP A 259 -4.44 -11.55 1.81
CA ASP A 259 -4.25 -11.16 0.41
C ASP A 259 -4.40 -9.65 0.25
N TYR A 260 -5.41 -9.04 0.89
CA TYR A 260 -5.67 -7.61 0.84
C TYR A 260 -5.85 -6.94 2.19
N LEU A 261 -5.46 -5.67 2.27
CA LEU A 261 -5.85 -4.73 3.31
C LEU A 261 -6.79 -3.69 2.73
N LEU A 262 -7.92 -3.46 3.40
CA LEU A 262 -8.90 -2.48 2.96
C LEU A 262 -8.77 -1.19 3.76
N TYR A 263 -8.66 -0.09 3.04
CA TYR A 263 -8.69 1.27 3.58
C TYR A 263 -9.93 1.98 3.06
N ARG A 264 -10.65 2.70 3.93
CA ARG A 264 -11.83 3.47 3.50
C ARG A 264 -11.47 4.60 2.53
N ARG A 265 -10.39 5.32 2.84
CA ARG A 265 -9.91 6.46 2.02
C ARG A 265 -8.50 6.25 1.48
N GLY A 266 -7.60 5.68 2.28
CA GLY A 266 -6.24 5.35 1.88
C GLY A 266 -5.25 5.38 3.04
N PRO A 267 -4.01 4.90 2.83
CA PRO A 267 -2.99 4.79 3.86
C PRO A 267 -2.59 6.10 4.58
N PRO A 268 -2.51 7.27 3.92
CA PRO A 268 -2.16 8.52 4.61
C PRO A 268 -3.22 9.05 5.57
N PHE A 269 -4.47 8.59 5.45
CA PHE A 269 -5.59 9.11 6.23
C PHE A 269 -5.88 8.27 7.48
N GLN A 270 -5.82 6.95 7.34
CA GLN A 270 -6.20 6.03 8.40
C GLN A 270 -5.50 4.68 8.27
N HIS A 271 -5.53 3.91 9.35
CA HIS A 271 -5.07 2.52 9.32
C HIS A 271 -6.04 1.66 8.49
N ALA A 272 -5.53 0.56 7.93
CA ALA A 272 -6.39 -0.44 7.27
C ALA A 272 -7.46 -0.92 8.25
N GLU A 273 -8.70 -0.93 7.79
CA GLU A 273 -9.86 -1.30 8.58
C GLU A 273 -9.98 -2.82 8.64
N TYR A 274 -9.91 -3.48 7.47
CA TYR A 274 -10.04 -4.94 7.35
C TYR A 274 -8.80 -5.58 6.76
N GLY A 275 -8.53 -6.82 7.15
CA GLY A 275 -7.69 -7.74 6.38
C GLY A 275 -8.57 -8.77 5.69
N VAL A 276 -8.25 -9.12 4.44
CA VAL A 276 -9.06 -10.01 3.61
C VAL A 276 -8.22 -11.20 3.16
N LYS A 277 -8.75 -12.40 3.35
CA LYS A 277 -8.24 -13.62 2.72
C LYS A 277 -9.19 -14.04 1.61
N VAL A 278 -8.67 -14.19 0.40
CA VAL A 278 -9.40 -14.71 -0.76
C VAL A 278 -9.33 -16.23 -0.73
N LEU A 279 -10.49 -16.86 -0.78
CA LEU A 279 -10.67 -18.30 -0.73
C LEU A 279 -11.49 -18.75 -1.92
N GLU A 280 -11.16 -19.90 -2.48
CA GLU A 280 -12.00 -20.59 -3.44
C GLU A 280 -13.13 -21.32 -2.69
N ALA A 281 -14.38 -21.11 -3.11
CA ALA A 281 -15.55 -21.63 -2.38
C ALA A 281 -15.59 -23.17 -2.29
N CYS A 282 -15.16 -23.86 -3.35
CA CYS A 282 -15.28 -25.32 -3.47
C CYS A 282 -14.06 -26.10 -2.94
N LYS A 283 -12.99 -25.41 -2.54
CA LYS A 283 -11.74 -26.05 -2.12
C LYS A 283 -11.59 -26.04 -0.60
N PRO A 284 -11.28 -27.18 0.04
CA PRO A 284 -10.99 -27.19 1.46
C PRO A 284 -9.77 -26.30 1.73
N PHE A 285 -9.90 -25.41 2.71
CA PHE A 285 -8.83 -24.50 3.09
C PHE A 285 -8.06 -25.03 4.30
N ASP A 286 -6.75 -24.76 4.32
CA ASP A 286 -5.91 -25.12 5.46
C ASP A 286 -6.27 -24.26 6.67
N THR A 287 -6.81 -24.93 7.70
CA THR A 287 -7.23 -24.29 8.94
C THR A 287 -6.04 -23.72 9.72
N THR A 288 -4.84 -24.28 9.56
CA THR A 288 -3.64 -23.82 10.28
C THR A 288 -3.17 -22.46 9.76
N LEU A 289 -3.06 -22.29 8.44
CA LEU A 289 -2.73 -20.99 7.82
C LEU A 289 -3.79 -19.93 8.15
N PHE A 290 -5.07 -20.31 8.12
CA PHE A 290 -6.18 -19.43 8.48
C PHE A 290 -6.08 -18.95 9.94
N THR A 291 -5.88 -19.86 10.89
CA THR A 291 -5.78 -19.50 12.32
C THR A 291 -4.54 -18.67 12.60
N GLY A 292 -3.43 -18.91 11.90
CA GLY A 292 -2.24 -18.07 11.91
C GLY A 292 -2.53 -16.63 11.46
N ALA A 293 -3.12 -16.46 10.28
CA ALA A 293 -3.49 -15.15 9.75
C ALA A 293 -4.49 -14.41 10.66
N ALA A 294 -5.50 -15.13 11.15
CA ALA A 294 -6.48 -14.60 12.10
C ALA A 294 -5.83 -14.11 13.40
N ARG A 295 -4.82 -14.83 13.91
CA ARG A 295 -4.06 -14.43 15.11
C ARG A 295 -3.25 -13.16 14.85
N VAL A 296 -2.59 -13.06 13.70
CA VAL A 296 -1.79 -11.88 13.31
C VAL A 296 -2.69 -10.65 13.17
N LEU A 297 -3.81 -10.77 12.45
CA LEU A 297 -4.77 -9.67 12.26
C LEU A 297 -5.45 -9.25 13.57
N SER A 298 -5.83 -10.22 14.41
CA SER A 298 -6.38 -9.94 15.74
C SER A 298 -5.37 -9.19 16.63
N GLY A 299 -4.09 -9.57 16.58
CA GLY A 299 -3.01 -8.84 17.26
C GLY A 299 -2.85 -7.40 16.75
N ALA A 300 -3.03 -7.19 15.45
CA ALA A 300 -3.03 -5.88 14.81
C ALA A 300 -4.37 -5.11 14.94
N ARG A 301 -5.35 -5.66 15.68
CA ARG A 301 -6.71 -5.13 15.86
C ARG A 301 -7.44 -4.85 14.54
N LYS A 302 -7.29 -5.76 13.58
CA LYS A 302 -8.00 -5.72 12.29
C LYS A 302 -9.01 -6.85 12.24
N PRO A 303 -10.31 -6.58 12.05
CA PRO A 303 -11.27 -7.62 11.74
C PRO A 303 -10.86 -8.35 10.46
N PHE A 304 -11.12 -9.65 10.44
CA PHE A 304 -10.71 -10.54 9.36
C PHE A 304 -11.92 -10.86 8.49
N ILE A 305 -11.80 -10.68 7.18
CA ILE A 305 -12.83 -11.03 6.20
C ILE A 305 -12.35 -12.23 5.39
N LEU A 306 -13.22 -13.22 5.29
CA LEU A 306 -13.09 -14.33 4.36
C LEU A 306 -13.91 -14.00 3.11
N CYS A 307 -13.21 -13.81 2.00
CA CYS A 307 -13.79 -13.50 0.70
C CYS A 307 -13.81 -14.81 -0.12
N TYR A 308 -14.98 -15.43 -0.20
CA TYR A 308 -15.21 -16.63 -0.99
C TYR A 308 -15.50 -16.26 -2.43
N VAL A 309 -14.74 -16.82 -3.35
CA VAL A 309 -14.92 -16.67 -4.79
C VAL A 309 -15.33 -18.02 -5.37
N GLU A 310 -16.51 -18.04 -5.98
CA GLU A 310 -17.15 -19.23 -6.52
C GLU A 310 -17.21 -19.13 -8.04
N LEU A 311 -16.70 -20.15 -8.73
CA LEU A 311 -16.81 -20.25 -10.18
C LEU A 311 -18.19 -20.80 -10.57
N GLN A 312 -18.93 -20.07 -11.40
CA GLN A 312 -20.28 -20.44 -11.85
C GLN A 312 -20.30 -21.18 -13.19
N LYS A 313 -19.22 -21.10 -13.97
CA LYS A 313 -19.14 -21.67 -15.32
C LYS A 313 -18.04 -22.73 -15.42
N PRO A 314 -18.10 -23.65 -16.40
CA PRO A 314 -17.03 -24.63 -16.62
C PRO A 314 -15.68 -23.96 -16.89
N GLU A 315 -14.61 -24.56 -16.37
CA GLU A 315 -13.23 -24.07 -16.54
C GLU A 315 -12.83 -23.90 -18.02
N SER A 316 -13.33 -24.78 -18.89
CA SER A 316 -13.09 -24.73 -20.33
C SER A 316 -13.62 -23.45 -20.99
N GLU A 317 -14.83 -23.00 -20.61
CA GLU A 317 -15.43 -21.77 -21.14
C GLU A 317 -14.67 -20.53 -20.67
N VAL A 318 -14.18 -20.55 -19.43
CA VAL A 318 -13.34 -19.49 -18.87
C VAL A 318 -12.02 -19.39 -19.62
N LEU A 319 -11.37 -20.53 -19.84
CA LEU A 319 -10.10 -20.57 -20.56
C LEU A 319 -10.23 -20.12 -22.02
N GLU A 320 -11.31 -20.51 -22.70
CA GLU A 320 -11.59 -20.06 -24.06
C GLU A 320 -11.81 -18.53 -24.10
N SER A 321 -12.60 -18.00 -23.16
CA SER A 321 -12.85 -16.56 -23.04
C SER A 321 -11.57 -15.77 -22.73
N TRP A 322 -10.68 -16.32 -21.91
CA TRP A 322 -9.37 -15.76 -21.62
C TRP A 322 -8.50 -15.65 -22.88
N ARG A 323 -8.40 -16.74 -23.66
CA ARG A 323 -7.64 -16.78 -24.92
C ARG A 323 -8.19 -15.80 -25.96
N GLN A 324 -9.51 -15.57 -25.97
CA GLN A 324 -10.16 -14.55 -26.80
C GLN A 324 -9.90 -13.11 -26.33
N GLY A 325 -9.31 -12.90 -25.15
CA GLY A 325 -9.11 -11.59 -24.52
C GLY A 325 -10.41 -10.97 -23.98
N ARG A 326 -11.48 -11.76 -23.83
CA ARG A 326 -12.80 -11.30 -23.34
C ARG A 326 -12.87 -11.41 -21.82
N LEU A 327 -12.12 -10.54 -21.15
CA LEU A 327 -12.03 -10.50 -19.68
C LEU A 327 -13.36 -10.22 -18.99
N ASP A 328 -14.27 -9.50 -19.65
CA ASP A 328 -15.64 -9.26 -19.19
C ASP A 328 -16.41 -10.56 -18.97
N LYS A 329 -16.30 -11.52 -19.90
CA LYS A 329 -16.94 -12.84 -19.79
C LYS A 329 -16.27 -13.71 -18.73
N VAL A 330 -14.94 -13.65 -18.63
CA VAL A 330 -14.15 -14.36 -17.61
C VAL A 330 -14.60 -13.94 -16.22
N PHE A 331 -14.53 -12.64 -15.90
CA PHE A 331 -14.78 -12.18 -14.53
C PHE A 331 -16.26 -12.22 -14.13
N ARG A 332 -17.20 -12.12 -15.08
CA ARG A 332 -18.64 -12.36 -14.83
C ARG A 332 -18.97 -13.81 -14.49
N SER A 333 -18.07 -14.74 -14.79
CA SER A 333 -18.26 -16.16 -14.46
C SER A 333 -17.98 -16.48 -13.00
N TYR A 334 -17.51 -15.51 -12.21
CA TYR A 334 -17.24 -15.66 -10.79
C TYR A 334 -18.28 -14.90 -9.94
N LYS A 335 -18.60 -15.47 -8.78
CA LYS A 335 -19.45 -14.86 -7.76
C LYS A 335 -18.65 -14.68 -6.48
N VAL A 336 -18.83 -13.54 -5.81
CA VAL A 336 -18.13 -13.21 -4.56
C VAL A 336 -19.11 -13.26 -3.39
N GLY A 337 -18.71 -13.91 -2.31
CA GLY A 337 -19.38 -13.91 -1.01
C GLY A 337 -18.42 -13.53 0.10
N GLU A 338 -18.91 -12.87 1.15
CA GLU A 338 -18.08 -12.37 2.24
C GLU A 338 -18.58 -12.88 3.59
N VAL A 339 -17.64 -13.27 4.45
CA VAL A 339 -17.92 -13.65 5.83
C VAL A 339 -16.94 -12.93 6.74
N SER A 340 -17.46 -12.17 7.71
CA SER A 340 -16.62 -11.58 8.75
C SER A 340 -16.30 -12.64 9.79
N TYR A 341 -15.01 -12.84 10.03
CA TYR A 341 -14.49 -13.68 11.09
C TYR A 341 -14.00 -12.84 12.26
N ARG A 342 -14.55 -13.12 13.44
CA ARG A 342 -14.06 -12.57 14.70
C ARG A 342 -13.68 -13.72 15.63
N ARG A 343 -12.41 -13.75 16.02
CA ARG A 343 -11.93 -14.70 17.03
C ARG A 343 -12.66 -14.45 18.35
N TRP A 344 -13.27 -15.49 18.89
CA TRP A 344 -13.84 -15.43 20.23
C TRP A 344 -12.74 -15.46 21.28
N VAL A 345 -12.75 -14.49 22.20
CA VAL A 345 -11.81 -14.41 23.31
C VAL A 345 -12.61 -14.46 24.60
N PRO A 346 -12.49 -15.53 25.42
CA PRO A 346 -13.32 -15.72 26.60
C PRO A 346 -13.29 -14.50 27.54
N GLY A 347 -12.12 -13.91 27.79
CA GLY A 347 -12.03 -12.74 28.68
C GLY A 347 -12.60 -11.42 28.13
N LYS A 348 -13.06 -11.37 26.87
CA LYS A 348 -13.58 -10.14 26.22
C LYS A 348 -15.00 -10.27 25.66
N ASN A 349 -15.49 -11.48 25.44
CA ASN A 349 -16.74 -11.74 24.72
C ASN A 349 -17.68 -12.66 25.54
N ARG A 350 -17.53 -12.70 26.87
CA ARG A 350 -18.34 -13.55 27.76
C ARG A 350 -19.67 -12.91 28.16
N ASP A 351 -19.77 -11.60 27.96
CA ASP A 351 -20.98 -10.79 28.11
C ASP A 351 -21.49 -10.41 26.72
#